data_AF-A0A349PA65-F1
#
_entry.id   AF-A0A349PA65-F1
#
_cell.length_a   1.000
_cell.length_b   1.000
_cell.length_c   1.000
_cell.angle_alpha   90.00
_cell.angle_beta   90.00
_cell.angle_gamma   90.00
#
_symmetry.space_group_name_H-M   'P 1'
#
loop_
_entity.id
_entity.type
_entity.pdbx_description
1 polymer ?
#
loop_
_entity_poly.entity_id
_entity_poly.type
_entity_poly.pdbx_seq_one_letter_code
_entity_poly.pdbx_strand_id
1 'polypeptide(L)'
;MANRWNIPLEMERRVRTRDIACVYCHVKFENNPRNRATWEHIDNSAKNICDENITLCCSSCNASKSDKQLLEWFESRYCKQKRITKDSVAEVIKRWIIKKSCR
;
A
#
# COMPACT_ATOMS: atom_id res chain seq x y z
N MET A 1 -15.19 -16.44 1.72
CA MET A 1 -15.57 -15.47 2.78
C MET A 1 -14.59 -14.29 2.74
N ALA A 2 -15.00 -13.11 3.19
CA ALA A 2 -14.10 -11.97 3.32
C ALA A 2 -13.16 -12.12 4.53
N ASN A 3 -12.00 -11.49 4.50
CA ASN A 3 -11.08 -11.49 5.66
C ASN A 3 -11.49 -10.46 6.72
N ARG A 4 -10.71 -10.34 7.81
CA ARG A 4 -10.99 -9.40 8.92
C ARG A 4 -11.08 -7.92 8.53
N TRP A 5 -10.66 -7.58 7.31
CA TRP A 5 -10.70 -6.23 6.73
C TRP A 5 -11.82 -6.08 5.70
N ASN A 6 -12.78 -7.01 5.67
CA ASN A 6 -13.86 -7.09 4.68
C ASN A 6 -13.38 -7.21 3.22
N ILE A 7 -12.13 -7.62 2.99
CA ILE A 7 -11.60 -7.85 1.64
C ILE A 7 -12.11 -9.22 1.16
N PRO A 8 -12.82 -9.31 0.02
CA PRO A 8 -13.26 -10.58 -0.55
C PRO A 8 -12.09 -11.52 -0.87
N LEU A 9 -12.28 -12.84 -0.72
CA LEU A 9 -11.21 -13.84 -0.91
C LEU A 9 -10.51 -13.73 -2.26
N GLU A 10 -11.25 -13.53 -3.35
CA GLU A 10 -10.67 -13.41 -4.68
C GLU A 10 -9.81 -12.14 -4.83
N MET A 11 -10.26 -11.03 -4.25
CA MET A 11 -9.50 -9.78 -4.19
C MET A 11 -8.23 -9.97 -3.36
N GLU A 12 -8.33 -10.60 -2.20
CA GLU A 12 -7.16 -10.91 -1.38
C GLU A 12 -6.12 -11.73 -2.16
N ARG A 13 -6.56 -12.75 -2.92
CA ARG A 13 -5.68 -13.53 -3.79
C ARG A 13 -5.02 -12.66 -4.86
N ARG A 14 -5.79 -11.81 -5.55
CA ARG A 14 -5.25 -10.89 -6.57
C ARG A 14 -4.21 -9.95 -5.99
N VAL A 15 -4.51 -9.32 -4.85
CA VAL A 15 -3.59 -8.39 -4.20
C VAL A 15 -2.33 -9.12 -3.72
N ARG A 16 -2.44 -10.31 -3.13
CA ARG A 16 -1.26 -11.10 -2.71
C ARG A 16 -0.39 -11.55 -3.88
N THR A 17 -0.99 -11.90 -5.01
CA THR A 17 -0.25 -12.26 -6.23
C THR A 17 0.42 -11.05 -6.87
N ARG A 18 -0.23 -9.87 -6.84
CA ARG A 18 0.31 -8.62 -7.38
C ARG A 18 1.42 -8.04 -6.50
N ASP A 19 1.16 -7.93 -5.20
CA ASP A 19 2.01 -7.24 -4.24
C ASP A 19 2.92 -8.26 -3.54
N ILE A 20 3.94 -8.75 -4.24
CA ILE A 20 4.93 -9.69 -3.71
C ILE A 20 6.03 -9.03 -2.85
N ALA A 21 6.09 -7.69 -2.89
CA ALA A 21 6.97 -6.84 -2.11
C ALA A 21 6.23 -5.55 -1.73
N CYS A 22 6.77 -4.78 -0.79
CA CYS A 22 6.14 -3.53 -0.36
C CYS A 22 5.90 -2.59 -1.55
N VAL A 23 4.64 -2.21 -1.79
CA VAL A 23 4.27 -1.31 -2.91
C VAL A 23 4.92 0.07 -2.86
N TYR A 24 5.47 0.47 -1.72
CA TYR A 24 6.14 1.76 -1.56
C TYR A 24 7.66 1.70 -1.67
N CYS A 25 8.31 0.76 -0.97
CA CYS A 25 9.77 0.71 -0.84
C CYS A 25 10.42 -0.55 -1.43
N HIS A 26 9.62 -1.45 -2.02
CA HIS A 26 10.06 -2.69 -2.67
C HIS A 26 10.82 -3.70 -1.81
N VAL A 27 10.85 -3.50 -0.48
CA VAL A 27 11.39 -4.51 0.41
C VAL A 27 10.55 -5.78 0.33
N LYS A 28 11.23 -6.93 0.24
CA LYS A 28 10.59 -8.24 0.32
C LYS A 28 9.94 -8.39 1.69
N PHE A 29 8.78 -9.05 1.70
CA PHE A 29 8.12 -9.34 2.96
C PHE A 29 8.84 -10.46 3.70
N GLU A 30 9.02 -10.26 5.00
CA GLU A 30 9.76 -11.16 5.88
C GLU A 30 9.03 -11.30 7.22
N ASN A 31 9.34 -12.37 7.94
CA ASN A 31 8.82 -12.58 9.29
C ASN A 31 9.59 -11.76 10.34
N ASN A 32 9.63 -10.44 10.16
CA ASN A 32 10.17 -9.50 11.15
C ASN A 32 9.27 -8.28 11.31
N PRO A 33 9.37 -7.55 12.44
CA PRO A 33 8.44 -6.46 12.75
C PRO A 33 8.45 -5.30 11.76
N ARG A 34 9.52 -5.12 10.96
CA ARG A 34 9.70 -3.98 10.03
C ARG A 34 9.26 -4.28 8.60
N ASN A 35 9.44 -5.53 8.17
CA ASN A 35 9.20 -5.99 6.80
C ASN A 35 7.97 -6.92 6.69
N ARG A 36 7.23 -7.14 7.79
CA ARG A 36 5.97 -7.89 7.73
C ARG A 36 4.96 -7.19 6.82
N ALA A 37 4.31 -7.96 5.95
CA ALA A 37 3.23 -7.47 5.10
C ALA A 37 2.03 -6.99 5.94
N THR A 38 1.48 -5.84 5.58
CA THR A 38 0.25 -5.28 6.16
C THR A 38 -0.67 -4.79 5.05
N TRP A 39 -1.97 -4.95 5.26
CA TRP A 39 -2.99 -4.37 4.38
C TRP A 39 -3.03 -2.86 4.54
N GLU A 40 -3.17 -2.16 3.42
CA GLU A 40 -3.19 -0.70 3.35
C GLU A 40 -4.27 -0.22 2.37
N HIS A 41 -4.98 0.84 2.77
CA HIS A 41 -5.86 1.61 1.90
C HIS A 41 -5.08 2.84 1.43
N ILE A 42 -4.88 3.00 0.11
CA ILE A 42 -4.09 4.12 -0.39
C ILE A 42 -4.73 5.47 -0.01
N ASP A 43 -6.07 5.53 -0.04
CA ASP A 43 -6.87 6.73 0.25
C ASP A 43 -7.22 6.96 1.73
N ASN A 44 -6.76 6.10 2.63
CA ASN A 44 -7.10 6.10 4.06
C ASN A 44 -8.60 5.89 4.37
N SER A 45 -9.41 5.50 3.38
CA SER A 45 -10.85 5.25 3.56
C SER A 45 -11.12 3.76 3.66
N ALA A 46 -11.49 3.31 4.86
CA ALA A 46 -11.88 1.92 5.12
C ALA A 46 -13.18 1.47 4.39
N LYS A 47 -13.85 2.39 3.68
CA LYS A 47 -15.08 2.10 2.93
C LYS A 47 -14.80 1.68 1.48
N ASN A 48 -13.65 2.06 0.93
CA ASN A 48 -13.34 1.90 -0.49
C ASN A 48 -12.52 0.64 -0.74
N ILE A 49 -13.18 -0.52 -0.69
CA ILE A 49 -12.55 -1.82 -0.91
C ILE A 49 -12.59 -2.17 -2.40
N CYS A 50 -11.46 -1.99 -3.09
CA CYS A 50 -11.27 -2.37 -4.49
C CYS A 50 -9.81 -2.76 -4.75
N ASP A 51 -9.55 -3.46 -5.87
CA ASP A 51 -8.20 -3.90 -6.23
C ASP A 51 -7.23 -2.72 -6.38
N GLU A 52 -7.68 -1.55 -6.86
CA GLU A 52 -6.82 -0.37 -7.03
C GLU A 52 -6.45 0.34 -5.72
N ASN A 53 -7.29 0.25 -4.68
CA ASN A 53 -7.09 0.95 -3.42
C ASN A 53 -6.45 0.06 -2.34
N ILE A 54 -6.73 -1.24 -2.36
CA ILE A 54 -6.20 -2.20 -1.41
C ILE A 54 -4.84 -2.71 -1.87
N THR A 55 -3.83 -2.54 -1.01
CA THR A 55 -2.45 -2.95 -1.31
C THR A 55 -1.79 -3.64 -0.11
N LEU A 56 -0.67 -4.31 -0.36
CA LEU A 56 0.25 -4.76 0.68
C LEU A 56 1.50 -3.87 0.74
N CYS A 57 1.79 -3.35 1.93
CA CYS A 57 3.02 -2.64 2.22
C CYS A 57 3.72 -3.23 3.45
N CYS A 58 4.99 -2.88 3.68
CA CYS A 58 5.65 -3.28 4.91
C CYS A 58 5.15 -2.44 6.08
N SER A 59 5.13 -3.04 7.27
CA SER A 59 4.73 -2.37 8.51
C SER A 59 5.48 -1.05 8.77
N SER A 60 6.75 -0.93 8.37
CA SER A 60 7.51 0.33 8.53
C SER A 60 6.96 1.46 7.66
N CYS A 61 6.63 1.16 6.39
CA CYS A 61 6.01 2.14 5.50
C CYS A 61 4.59 2.47 5.95
N ASN A 62 3.82 1.47 6.36
CA ASN A 62 2.47 1.67 6.88
C ASN A 62 2.47 2.61 8.10
N ALA A 63 3.31 2.32 9.10
CA ALA A 63 3.44 3.14 10.29
C ALA A 63 3.93 4.57 9.98
N SER A 64 4.84 4.72 9.02
CA SER A 64 5.30 6.05 8.60
C SER A 64 4.21 6.85 7.88
N LYS A 65 3.42 6.20 7.02
CA LYS A 65 2.32 6.82 6.29
C LYS A 65 1.22 7.22 7.26
N SER A 66 0.78 6.31 8.13
CA SER A 66 -0.34 6.54 9.03
C SER A 66 -1.55 7.00 8.22
N ASP A 67 -2.20 8.06 8.67
CA ASP A 67 -3.33 8.77 8.09
C ASP A 67 -2.95 9.90 7.12
N LYS A 68 -1.65 10.08 6.81
CA LYS A 68 -1.22 11.11 5.85
C LYS A 68 -1.75 10.79 4.46
N GLN A 69 -2.10 11.84 3.72
CA GLN A 69 -2.43 11.69 2.30
C GLN A 69 -1.20 11.22 1.53
N LEU A 70 -1.39 10.36 0.53
CA LEU A 70 -0.28 9.73 -0.20
C LEU A 70 0.74 10.75 -0.75
N LEU A 71 0.26 11.83 -1.38
CA LEU A 71 1.13 12.84 -1.97
C LEU A 71 1.89 13.66 -0.93
N GLU A 72 1.26 13.94 0.21
CA GLU A 72 1.91 14.61 1.34
C GLU A 72 2.94 13.69 2.00
N TRP A 73 2.63 12.40 2.13
CA TRP A 73 3.54 11.43 2.72
C TRP A 73 4.84 11.29 1.92
N PHE A 74 4.79 11.37 0.58
CA PHE A 74 6.00 11.38 -0.24
C PHE A 74 6.96 12.54 0.08
N GLU A 75 6.45 13.65 0.60
CA GLU A 75 7.28 14.80 1.00
C GLU A 75 7.89 14.64 2.41
N SER A 76 7.53 13.58 3.13
CA SER A 76 8.04 13.31 4.47
C SER A 76 9.53 12.97 4.49
N ARG A 77 10.17 13.22 5.64
CA ARG A 77 11.58 12.83 5.88
C ARG A 77 11.81 11.33 5.65
N TYR A 78 10.85 10.49 6.02
CA TYR A 78 10.93 9.05 5.83
C TYR A 78 11.06 8.68 4.34
N CYS A 79 10.16 9.21 3.51
CA CYS A 79 10.18 8.97 2.07
C CYS A 79 11.46 9.50 1.43
N LYS A 80 11.91 10.70 1.81
CA LYS A 80 13.18 11.29 1.34
C LYS A 80 14.39 10.41 1.68
N GLN A 81 14.49 9.91 2.91
CA GLN A 81 15.58 9.03 3.34
C GLN A 81 15.57 7.68 2.63
N LYS A 82 14.38 7.14 2.36
CA LYS A 82 14.18 5.83 1.70
C LYS A 82 14.09 5.92 0.17
N ARG A 83 14.19 7.12 -0.41
CA ARG A 83 14.02 7.40 -1.86
C ARG A 83 12.67 6.88 -2.40
N ILE A 84 11.62 7.03 -1.60
CA ILE A 84 10.24 6.70 -1.98
C ILE A 84 9.64 7.95 -2.66
N THR A 85 9.34 7.86 -3.94
CA THR A 85 8.80 8.95 -4.77
C THR A 85 7.63 8.44 -5.61
N LYS A 86 6.86 9.36 -6.23
CA LYS A 86 5.77 9.02 -7.14
C LYS A 86 6.22 8.10 -8.29
N ASP A 87 7.49 8.19 -8.68
CA ASP A 87 8.08 7.40 -9.77
C ASP A 87 8.73 6.11 -9.29
N SER A 88 9.17 6.03 -8.03
CA SER A 88 9.85 4.84 -7.52
C SER A 88 8.90 3.77 -6.99
N VAL A 89 7.67 4.12 -6.59
CA VAL A 89 6.66 3.17 -6.09
C VAL A 89 6.17 2.16 -7.12
N ALA A 90 5.48 1.12 -6.67
CA ALA A 90 4.86 0.11 -7.52
C ALA A 90 3.77 0.68 -8.43
N GLU A 91 3.52 -0.01 -9.54
CA GLU A 91 2.59 0.42 -10.60
C GLU A 91 1.16 0.66 -10.10
N VAL A 92 0.66 -0.11 -9.13
CA VAL A 92 -0.66 0.13 -8.52
C VAL A 92 -0.76 1.52 -7.88
N ILE A 93 0.31 1.97 -7.21
CA ILE A 93 0.36 3.30 -6.59
C ILE A 93 0.40 4.40 -7.65
N LYS A 94 1.20 4.20 -8.71
CA LYS A 94 1.25 5.13 -9.85
C LYS A 94 -0.12 5.32 -10.49
N ARG A 95 -0.83 4.21 -10.74
CA ARG A 95 -2.20 4.22 -11.28
C ARG A 95 -3.17 4.91 -10.35
N TRP A 96 -3.06 4.69 -9.04
CA TRP A 96 -3.88 5.38 -8.06
C TRP A 96 -3.69 6.90 -8.10
N ILE A 97 -2.45 7.38 -8.21
CA ILE A 97 -2.15 8.83 -8.27
C ILE A 97 -2.86 9.49 -9.47
N ILE A 98 -2.96 8.78 -10.60
CA ILE A 98 -3.62 9.26 -11.82
C ILE A 98 -5.15 9.19 -11.71
N LYS A 99 -5.70 8.06 -11.24
CA LYS A 99 -7.15 7.83 -11.21
C LYS A 99 -7.86 8.45 -10.00
N LYS A 100 -7.26 8.30 -8.81
CA LYS A 100 -7.78 8.70 -7.49
C LYS A 100 -9.14 8.11 -7.10
N SER A 101 -9.55 6.99 -7.70
CA SER A 101 -10.80 6.31 -7.37
C SER A 101 -10.77 4.82 -7.75
N CYS A 102 -11.58 4.04 -7.05
CA CYS A 102 -12.02 2.72 -7.50
C CYS A 102 -12.89 2.89 -8.76
N ARG A 103 -12.74 2.00 -9.74
CA ARG A 103 -13.59 1.95 -10.94
C ARG A 103 -14.47 0.72 -10.94
#